data_AF-A0A379ZCR1-F1
#
_entry.id   AF-A0A379ZCR1-F1
#
_cell.length_a   1.000
_cell.length_b   1.000
_cell.length_c   1.000
_cell.angle_alpha   90.00
_cell.angle_beta   90.00
_cell.angle_gamma   90.00
#
_symmetry.space_group_name_H-M   'P 1'
#
loop_
_entity.id
_entity.type
_entity.pdbx_description
1 polymer ?
#
loop_
_entity_poly.entity_id
_entity_poly.type
_entity_poly.pdbx_seq_one_letter_code
_entity_poly.pdbx_strand_id
1 'polypeptide(L)'
;MTNNVIYGGFRSKRRKKDDRENRILRCEVSDRWIQLPTATDLTGGGIDYLSLDVMTSGSNDKPRKICEIIVNRTELIALLNEIPTIDHRGTENE
;
A
#
# COMPACT_ATOMS: atom_id res chain seq x y z
N MET A 1 -9.93 1.22 23.52
CA MET A 1 -9.82 1.64 22.10
C MET A 1 -8.45 1.19 21.62
N THR A 2 -8.40 0.20 20.73
CA THR A 2 -7.14 -0.34 20.21
C THR A 2 -6.51 0.68 19.27
N ASN A 3 -5.38 1.23 19.70
CA ASN A 3 -4.53 2.05 18.86
C ASN A 3 -4.02 1.17 17.70
N ASN A 4 -4.60 1.32 16.51
CA ASN A 4 -4.11 0.69 15.28
C ASN A 4 -2.81 1.38 14.81
N VAL A 5 -1.80 1.42 15.68
CA VAL A 5 -0.47 1.92 15.34
C VAL A 5 0.24 0.79 14.60
N ILE A 6 0.26 0.89 13.27
CA ILE A 6 1.09 0.04 12.44
C ILE A 6 2.52 0.54 12.58
N TYR A 7 3.32 -0.13 13.40
CA TYR A 7 4.76 0.10 13.48
C TYR A 7 5.38 -0.20 12.11
N GLY A 8 5.86 0.83 11.42
CA GLY A 8 6.52 0.71 10.13
C GLY A 8 7.72 -0.24 10.23
N GLY A 9 7.65 -1.36 9.53
CA GLY A 9 8.60 -2.45 9.67
C GLY A 9 10.01 -2.05 9.23
N PHE A 10 10.97 -2.49 10.03
CA PHE A 10 12.43 -2.46 9.85
C PHE A 10 12.89 -3.31 8.65
N ARG A 11 12.32 -3.12 7.46
CA ARG A 11 12.77 -3.83 6.26
C ARG A 11 14.04 -3.18 5.73
N SER A 12 14.98 -4.02 5.28
CA SER A 12 16.22 -3.57 4.67
C SER A 12 15.95 -2.59 3.53
N LYS A 13 16.79 -1.56 3.37
CA LYS A 13 16.65 -0.54 2.32
C LYS A 13 16.49 -1.16 0.92
N ARG A 14 17.11 -2.33 0.69
CA ARG A 14 17.04 -3.08 -0.56
C ARG A 14 15.65 -3.64 -0.87
N ARG A 15 14.96 -4.25 0.11
CA ARG A 15 13.59 -4.75 -0.08
C ARG A 15 12.60 -3.61 -0.34
N LYS A 16 12.77 -2.47 0.32
CA LYS A 16 11.93 -1.27 0.06
C LYS A 16 12.11 -0.72 -1.36
N LYS A 17 13.31 -0.81 -1.93
CA LYS A 17 13.56 -0.40 -3.32
C LYS A 17 12.87 -1.35 -4.30
N ASP A 18 13.04 -2.66 -4.13
CA ASP A 18 12.42 -3.69 -4.97
C ASP A 18 10.89 -3.63 -4.91
N ASP A 19 10.32 -3.50 -3.70
CA ASP A 19 8.86 -3.34 -3.52
C ASP A 19 8.35 -2.08 -4.25
N ARG A 20 9.10 -0.97 -4.22
CA ARG A 20 8.73 0.26 -4.94
C ARG A 20 8.79 0.10 -6.46
N GLU A 21 9.84 -0.55 -6.98
CA GLU A 21 10.00 -0.81 -8.42
C GLU A 21 8.87 -1.72 -8.94
N ASN A 22 8.46 -2.70 -8.13
CA ASN A 22 7.36 -3.62 -8.45
C ASN A 22 5.97 -3.10 -8.03
N ARG A 23 5.88 -1.89 -7.48
CA ARG A 23 4.65 -1.24 -6.99
C ARG A 23 3.86 -2.11 -5.99
N ILE A 24 4.58 -2.66 -5.02
CA ILE A 24 4.07 -3.54 -3.98
C ILE A 24 4.01 -2.77 -2.65
N LEU A 25 2.86 -2.84 -1.98
CA LEU A 25 2.69 -2.41 -0.59
C LEU A 25 2.44 -3.64 0.29
N ARG A 26 3.43 -4.05 1.06
CA ARG A 26 3.35 -5.28 1.87
C ARG A 26 2.64 -5.04 3.19
N CYS A 27 1.87 -6.02 3.62
CA CYS A 27 1.38 -6.09 4.99
C CYS A 27 2.56 -6.35 5.94
N GLU A 28 2.58 -5.69 7.09
CA GLU A 28 3.64 -5.88 8.09
C GLU A 28 3.38 -7.08 9.02
N VAL A 29 2.13 -7.51 9.13
CA VAL A 29 1.71 -8.60 10.04
C VAL A 29 1.32 -9.90 9.31
N SER A 30 1.36 -9.91 7.98
CA SER A 30 1.04 -11.09 7.18
C SER A 30 1.77 -11.09 5.83
N ASP A 31 1.77 -12.23 5.15
CA ASP A 31 2.39 -12.39 3.83
C ASP A 31 1.55 -11.80 2.68
N ARG A 32 0.56 -10.95 2.99
CA ARG A 32 -0.30 -10.29 2.00
C ARG A 32 0.33 -8.99 1.51
N TRP A 33 -0.03 -8.57 0.30
CA TRP A 33 0.37 -7.26 -0.23
C TRP A 33 -0.69 -6.69 -1.15
N ILE A 34 -0.67 -5.37 -1.32
CA ILE A 34 -1.39 -4.69 -2.38
C ILE A 34 -0.42 -4.53 -3.56
N GLN A 35 -0.82 -4.97 -4.73
CA GLN A 35 -0.12 -4.73 -5.99
C GLN A 35 -0.85 -3.63 -6.74
N LEU A 36 -0.15 -2.51 -6.98
CA LEU A 36 -0.68 -1.41 -7.77
C LEU A 36 -0.56 -1.74 -9.26
N PRO A 37 -1.49 -1.24 -10.10
CA PRO A 37 -1.49 -1.53 -11.51
C PRO A 37 -0.40 -0.72 -12.22
N THR A 38 0.05 -1.21 -13.37
CA THR A 38 1.11 -0.56 -14.16
C THR A 38 0.59 0.68 -14.90
N ALA A 39 -0.69 0.67 -15.29
CA ALA A 39 -1.40 1.76 -15.93
C ALA A 39 -2.81 1.88 -15.32
N THR A 40 -3.41 3.07 -15.36
CA THR A 40 -4.84 3.24 -15.09
C THR A 40 -5.60 3.07 -16.39
N ASP A 41 -6.75 2.39 -16.32
CA ASP A 41 -7.70 2.43 -17.42
C ASP A 41 -8.48 3.73 -17.28
N LEU A 42 -8.17 4.70 -18.15
CA LEU A 42 -8.97 5.92 -18.30
C LEU A 42 -10.33 5.53 -18.90
N THR A 43 -11.25 5.08 -18.06
CA THR A 43 -12.63 4.83 -18.49
C THR A 43 -13.30 6.18 -18.74
N GLY A 44 -13.75 6.40 -19.99
CA GLY A 44 -14.33 7.65 -20.45
C GLY A 44 -15.39 8.20 -19.48
N GLY A 45 -15.35 9.51 -19.23
CA GLY A 45 -16.20 10.19 -18.24
C GLY A 45 -15.46 11.14 -17.30
N GLY A 46 -14.13 11.26 -17.42
CA GLY A 46 -13.32 12.21 -16.63
C GLY A 46 -12.96 11.73 -15.22
N ILE A 47 -13.29 10.48 -14.87
CA ILE A 47 -12.98 9.87 -13.58
C ILE A 47 -11.86 8.83 -13.78
N ASP A 48 -10.78 8.98 -13.02
CA ASP A 48 -9.59 8.11 -13.05
C ASP A 48 -9.71 7.03 -11.98
N TYR A 49 -10.21 5.86 -12.38
CA TYR A 49 -10.30 4.68 -11.51
C TYR A 49 -9.01 3.86 -11.54
N LEU A 50 -8.66 3.28 -10.40
CA LEU A 50 -7.47 2.47 -10.17
C LEU A 50 -7.90 1.13 -9.57
N SER A 51 -7.44 0.02 -10.15
CA SER A 51 -7.60 -1.31 -9.55
C SER A 51 -6.41 -1.63 -8.65
N LEU A 52 -6.67 -2.06 -7.42
CA LEU A 52 -5.67 -2.47 -6.45
C LEU A 52 -5.84 -3.95 -6.14
N ASP A 53 -4.83 -4.75 -6.48
CA ASP A 53 -4.89 -6.19 -6.30
C ASP A 53 -4.42 -6.57 -4.92
N VAL A 54 -5.28 -7.24 -4.15
CA VAL A 54 -4.90 -7.82 -2.85
C VAL A 54 -4.37 -9.21 -3.10
N MET A 55 -3.09 -9.39 -2.87
CA MET A 55 -2.32 -10.58 -3.18
C MET A 55 -1.86 -11.30 -1.91
N THR A 56 -1.58 -12.58 -2.03
CA THR A 56 -0.99 -13.43 -0.97
C THR A 56 -0.07 -14.47 -1.60
N SER A 57 0.79 -15.08 -0.77
CA SER A 57 1.50 -16.29 -1.16
C SER A 57 0.50 -17.44 -1.39
N GLY A 58 0.52 -18.02 -2.57
CA GLY A 58 -0.19 -19.25 -2.92
C GLY A 58 0.70 -20.48 -2.80
N SER A 59 0.22 -21.62 -3.29
CA SER A 59 0.99 -22.87 -3.29
C SER A 59 2.29 -22.73 -4.09
N ASN A 60 3.38 -23.30 -3.58
CA ASN A 60 4.72 -23.23 -4.16
C ASN A 60 5.23 -21.77 -4.34
N ASP A 61 4.93 -20.90 -3.37
CA ASP A 61 5.37 -19.49 -3.34
C ASP A 61 4.92 -18.65 -4.55
N LYS A 62 3.91 -19.10 -5.29
CA LYS A 62 3.36 -18.34 -6.41
C LYS A 62 2.39 -17.27 -5.93
N PRO A 63 2.45 -16.03 -6.43
CA PRO A 63 1.45 -15.01 -6.16
C PRO A 63 0.03 -15.49 -6.45
N ARG A 64 -0.89 -15.25 -5.52
CA ARG A 64 -2.32 -15.50 -5.67
C ARG A 64 -3.11 -14.24 -5.34
N LYS A 65 -3.98 -13.81 -6.25
CA LYS A 65 -4.96 -12.74 -6.00
C LYS A 65 -6.09 -13.25 -5.10
N ILE A 66 -6.36 -12.53 -4.01
CA ILE A 66 -7.49 -12.74 -3.10
C ILE A 66 -8.70 -11.99 -3.65
N CYS A 67 -8.54 -10.70 -3.91
CA CYS A 67 -9.58 -9.81 -4.42
C CYS A 67 -8.97 -8.58 -5.12
N GLU A 68 -9.84 -7.73 -5.64
CA GLU A 68 -9.52 -6.45 -6.26
C GLU A 68 -10.30 -5.34 -5.56
N ILE A 69 -9.68 -4.19 -5.34
CA ILE A 69 -10.32 -2.98 -4.84
C ILE A 69 -10.25 -1.93 -5.94
N ILE A 70 -11.40 -1.47 -6.41
CA ILE A 70 -11.49 -0.35 -7.36
C ILE A 70 -11.65 0.94 -6.57
N VAL A 71 -10.77 1.91 -6.81
CA VAL A 71 -10.77 3.21 -6.13
C VAL A 71 -10.71 4.34 -7.15
N ASN A 72 -11.31 5.48 -6.84
CA ASN A 72 -11.03 6.72 -7.55
C ASN A 72 -9.67 7.26 -7.07
N ARG A 73 -8.75 7.53 -8.01
CA ARG A 73 -7.39 7.98 -7.68
C ARG A 73 -7.38 9.30 -6.91
N THR A 74 -8.22 10.26 -7.32
CA THR A 74 -8.29 11.59 -6.70
C THR A 74 -8.80 11.50 -5.27
N GLU A 75 -9.85 10.69 -5.04
CA GLU A 75 -10.41 10.48 -3.70
C GLU A 75 -9.43 9.74 -2.80
N LEU A 76 -8.74 8.72 -3.30
CA LEU A 76 -7.71 8.01 -2.53
C LEU A 76 -6.60 8.97 -2.09
N ILE A 77 -6.12 9.86 -2.97
CA ILE A 77 -5.10 10.85 -2.62
C ILE A 77 -5.62 11.81 -1.54
N ALA A 78 -6.86 12.28 -1.66
CA ALA A 78 -7.47 13.16 -0.67
C ALA A 78 -7.54 12.48 0.71
N LEU A 79 -8.05 11.25 0.79
CA LEU A 79 -8.11 10.46 2.02
C LEU A 79 -6.71 10.23 2.63
N LEU A 80 -5.70 9.95 1.81
CA LEU A 80 -4.32 9.76 2.30
C LEU A 80 -3.72 11.05 2.87
N ASN A 81 -4.05 12.21 2.30
CA ASN A 81 -3.55 13.51 2.78
C ASN A 81 -4.22 13.97 4.08
N GLU A 82 -5.41 13.46 4.41
CA GLU A 82 -6.11 13.75 5.66
C GLU A 82 -5.57 12.95 6.86
N ILE A 83 -4.79 11.89 6.61
CA ILE A 83 -4.20 11.08 7.67
C ILE A 83 -2.98 11.81 8.25
N PRO A 84 -2.96 12.11 9.57
CA PRO A 84 -1.84 12.82 10.20
C PRO A 84 -0.56 11.97 10.14
N THR A 85 0.55 12.61 9.79
CA THR A 85 1.88 12.00 9.86
C THR A 85 2.41 12.11 11.29
N ILE A 86 2.67 10.96 11.93
CA ILE A 86 3.34 10.92 13.23
C ILE A 86 4.83 10.70 12.96
N ASP A 87 5.64 11.73 13.16
CA ASP A 87 7.11 11.60 13.10
C ASP A 87 7.60 11.01 14.44
N HIS A 88 8.06 9.76 14.42
CA HIS A 88 8.66 9.08 15.58
C HIS A 88 10.16 9.35 15.71
N ARG A 89 10.69 10.41 15.09
CA ARG A 89 12.01 10.93 15.47
C ARG A 89 11.90 11.46 16.89
N GLY A 90 12.27 10.63 17.86
CA GLY A 90 12.44 11.02 19.25
C GLY A 90 13.51 12.10 19.37
N THR A 91 13.11 13.36 19.23
CA THR A 91 13.84 14.48 19.80
C THR A 91 13.14 14.82 21.10
N GLU A 92 13.69 14.30 22.20
CA GLU A 92 13.69 15.03 23.46
C GLU A 92 14.33 16.39 23.14
N ASN A 93 13.51 17.43 23.06
CA ASN A 93 14.00 18.79 23.11
C ASN A 93 13.76 19.25 24.54
N GLU A 94 14.81 19.17 25.35
CA GLU A 94 14.99 19.98 26.55
C GLU A 94 15.49 21.38 26.15
#